data_AF-A0A842Y7N0-F1
#
_entry.id   AF-A0A842Y7N0-F1
#
_cell.length_a   1.000
_cell.length_b   1.000
_cell.length_c   1.000
_cell.angle_alpha   90.00
_cell.angle_beta   90.00
_cell.angle_gamma   90.00
#
_symmetry.space_group_name_H-M   'P 1'
#
loop_
_entity.id
_entity.type
_entity.pdbx_description
1 polymer ?
#
loop_
_entity_poly.entity_id
_entity_poly.type
_entity_poly.pdbx_seq_one_letter_code
_entity_poly.pdbx_strand_id
1 'polypeptide(L)'
;KFHKTEDKIATEDLIFKKINRISKGNPGIAKAIWEKDLAYPTVKLSQFENISYSIDLDYHESFILSIILAMRMVTKESLSDMWGDSHIDAILFRLLEQGLIVIDDGTCSITPEAMRNSVELLEKLRLVW
;
A
#
# COMPACT_ATOMS: atom_id res chain seq x y z
N LYS A 1 16.61 -27.27 -37.51
CA LYS A 1 15.41 -26.43 -37.25
C LYS A 1 15.24 -26.31 -35.74
N PHE A 2 15.65 -25.19 -35.15
CA PHE A 2 15.36 -24.90 -33.74
C PHE A 2 13.87 -24.62 -33.60
N HIS A 3 13.14 -25.50 -32.92
CA HIS A 3 11.77 -25.22 -32.51
C HIS A 3 11.87 -24.26 -31.33
N LYS A 4 11.61 -22.98 -31.58
CA LYS A 4 11.35 -22.01 -30.54
C LYS A 4 9.95 -22.30 -30.03
N THR A 5 9.85 -23.10 -28.97
CA THR A 5 8.60 -23.25 -28.23
C THR A 5 8.28 -21.87 -27.67
N GLU A 6 7.24 -21.21 -28.18
CA GLU A 6 6.65 -20.08 -27.49
C GLU A 6 6.10 -20.64 -26.17
N ASP A 7 6.88 -20.52 -25.10
CA ASP A 7 6.40 -20.84 -23.75
C ASP A 7 5.20 -19.92 -23.48
N LYS A 8 4.00 -20.49 -23.56
CA LYS A 8 2.78 -19.84 -23.08
C LYS A 8 2.99 -19.59 -21.60
N ILE A 9 3.29 -18.35 -21.24
CA ILE A 9 3.46 -17.92 -19.84
C ILE A 9 2.17 -18.29 -19.11
N ALA A 10 2.28 -19.07 -18.03
CA ALA A 10 1.12 -19.46 -17.24
C ALA A 10 0.51 -18.21 -16.58
N THR A 11 -0.82 -18.21 -16.36
CA THR A 11 -1.48 -17.11 -15.64
C THR A 11 -0.90 -16.91 -14.25
N GLU A 12 -0.49 -18.00 -13.60
CA GLU A 12 0.23 -18.01 -12.33
C GLU A 12 1.54 -17.19 -12.40
N ASP A 13 2.37 -17.42 -13.41
CA ASP A 13 3.61 -16.66 -13.61
C ASP A 13 3.33 -15.16 -13.79
N LEU A 14 2.23 -14.81 -14.48
CA LEU A 14 1.83 -13.41 -14.67
C LEU A 14 1.41 -12.76 -13.34
N ILE A 15 0.69 -13.49 -12.50
CA ILE A 15 0.29 -13.01 -11.16
C ILE A 15 1.54 -12.78 -10.30
N PHE A 16 2.44 -13.75 -10.21
CA PHE A 16 3.67 -13.59 -9.40
C PHE A 16 4.59 -12.50 -9.93
N LYS A 17 4.75 -12.37 -11.26
CA LYS A 17 5.48 -11.25 -11.86
C LYS A 17 4.87 -9.89 -11.48
N LYS A 18 3.54 -9.81 -11.41
CA LYS A 18 2.84 -8.57 -11.05
C LYS A 18 3.01 -8.24 -9.57
N ILE A 19 2.83 -9.22 -8.68
CA ILE A 19 3.08 -9.07 -7.24
C ILE A 19 4.52 -8.65 -7.00
N ASN A 20 5.49 -9.33 -7.63
CA ASN A 20 6.91 -8.98 -7.52
C ASN A 20 7.20 -7.54 -7.98
N ARG A 21 6.50 -7.06 -9.02
CA ARG A 21 6.67 -5.69 -9.50
C ARG A 21 6.13 -4.66 -8.50
N ILE A 22 4.99 -4.92 -7.87
CA ILE A 22 4.38 -4.03 -6.88
C ILE A 22 5.22 -4.05 -5.59
N SER A 23 5.58 -5.24 -5.11
CA SER A 23 6.35 -5.42 -3.87
C SER A 23 7.83 -5.03 -3.99
N LYS A 24 8.34 -4.90 -5.23
CA LYS A 24 9.77 -4.62 -5.53
C LYS A 24 10.72 -5.57 -4.80
N GLY A 25 10.33 -6.84 -4.68
CA GLY A 25 11.12 -7.87 -4.01
C GLY A 25 10.99 -7.90 -2.49
N ASN A 26 10.13 -7.07 -1.87
CA ASN A 26 9.83 -7.18 -0.45
C ASN A 26 8.86 -8.35 -0.20
N PRO A 27 9.27 -9.42 0.50
CA PRO A 27 8.43 -10.61 0.70
C PRO A 27 7.24 -10.34 1.63
N GLY A 28 7.37 -9.42 2.59
CA GLY A 28 6.28 -9.02 3.48
C GLY A 28 5.15 -8.32 2.72
N ILE A 29 5.50 -7.36 1.85
CA ILE A 29 4.53 -6.68 0.98
C ILE A 29 3.92 -7.67 -0.01
N ALA A 30 4.73 -8.53 -0.63
CA ALA A 30 4.26 -9.54 -1.57
C ALA A 30 3.21 -10.47 -0.93
N LYS A 31 3.48 -10.92 0.30
CA LYS A 31 2.55 -11.74 1.08
C LYS A 31 1.26 -10.99 1.41
N ALA A 32 1.36 -9.73 1.86
CA ALA A 32 0.18 -8.93 2.20
C ALA A 32 -0.73 -8.67 0.97
N ILE A 33 -0.14 -8.39 -0.20
CA ILE A 33 -0.89 -8.26 -1.46
C ILE A 33 -1.57 -9.58 -1.82
N TRP A 34 -0.85 -10.70 -1.73
CA TRP A 34 -1.40 -12.02 -1.99
C TRP A 34 -2.60 -12.33 -1.09
N GLU A 35 -2.48 -12.11 0.22
CA GLU A 35 -3.54 -12.39 1.19
C GLU A 35 -4.76 -11.49 1.00
N LYS A 36 -4.55 -10.21 0.65
CA LYS A 36 -5.62 -9.23 0.38
C LYS A 36 -6.46 -9.61 -0.84
N ASP A 37 -5.81 -10.01 -1.93
CA ASP A 37 -6.49 -10.29 -3.21
C ASP A 37 -6.94 -11.75 -3.36
N LEU A 38 -6.61 -12.60 -2.38
CA LEU A 38 -7.00 -14.00 -2.35
C LEU A 38 -8.50 -14.14 -2.06
N ALA A 39 -9.31 -14.21 -3.12
CA ALA A 39 -10.70 -14.61 -3.05
C ALA A 39 -10.79 -16.14 -3.05
N TYR A 40 -10.47 -16.76 -1.91
CA TYR A 40 -10.36 -18.21 -1.79
C TYR A 40 -11.54 -18.96 -2.48
N PRO A 41 -11.27 -19.94 -3.36
CA PRO A 41 -9.96 -20.51 -3.73
C PRO A 41 -9.35 -19.93 -5.02
N THR A 42 -9.81 -18.76 -5.48
CA THR A 42 -9.46 -18.20 -6.79
C THR A 42 -8.69 -16.89 -6.70
N VAL A 43 -7.76 -16.69 -7.63
CA VAL A 43 -7.04 -15.44 -7.83
C VAL A 43 -7.15 -15.06 -9.31
N LYS A 44 -7.55 -13.83 -9.59
CA LYS A 44 -7.68 -13.28 -10.94
C LYS A 44 -6.60 -12.23 -11.17
N LEU A 45 -5.94 -12.29 -12.32
CA LEU A 45 -4.91 -11.31 -12.71
C LEU A 45 -5.43 -9.85 -12.71
N SER A 46 -6.74 -9.66 -12.90
CA SER A 46 -7.41 -8.36 -12.88
C SER A 46 -7.49 -7.72 -11.49
N GLN A 47 -7.32 -8.49 -10.40
CA GLN A 47 -7.39 -7.94 -9.03
C GLN A 47 -6.16 -7.10 -8.69
N PHE A 48 -5.00 -7.50 -9.19
CA PHE A 48 -3.78 -6.72 -9.04
C PHE A 48 -3.84 -5.61 -10.08
N GLU A 49 -3.95 -4.34 -9.70
CA GLU A 49 -3.91 -3.24 -10.67
C GLU A 49 -2.56 -2.52 -10.73
N ASN A 50 -2.34 -1.87 -11.86
CA ASN A 50 -1.37 -0.79 -12.10
C ASN A 50 -1.49 0.39 -11.14
N ILE A 51 -1.31 0.22 -9.83
CA ILE A 51 -1.47 1.36 -8.94
C ILE A 51 -0.26 2.29 -9.08
N SER A 52 -0.50 3.42 -9.75
CA SER A 52 0.42 4.56 -9.78
C SER A 52 -0.17 5.63 -8.86
N TYR A 53 0.49 5.86 -7.74
CA TYR A 53 0.06 6.87 -6.79
C TYR A 53 0.53 8.25 -7.24
N SER A 54 -0.41 9.15 -7.51
CA SER A 54 -0.15 10.59 -7.59
C SER A 54 -0.31 11.16 -6.18
N ILE A 55 0.75 11.10 -5.38
CA ILE A 55 0.67 11.53 -3.98
C ILE A 55 0.76 13.05 -3.91
N ASP A 56 -0.32 13.69 -3.45
CA ASP A 56 -0.40 15.13 -3.19
C ASP A 56 -0.81 15.33 -1.73
N LEU A 57 0.20 15.47 -0.86
CA LEU A 57 0.04 15.64 0.57
C LEU A 57 0.73 16.91 1.03
N ASP A 58 0.08 17.64 1.93
CA ASP A 58 0.73 18.69 2.69
C ASP A 58 1.65 18.10 3.78
N TYR A 59 2.30 18.99 4.53
CA TYR A 59 3.23 18.57 5.58
C TYR A 59 2.53 17.83 6.74
N HIS A 60 1.35 18.28 7.16
CA HIS A 60 0.61 17.65 8.26
C HIS A 60 0.14 16.25 7.85
N GLU A 61 -0.39 16.11 6.65
CA GLU A 61 -0.80 14.83 6.09
C GLU A 61 0.38 13.86 5.95
N SER A 62 1.51 14.36 5.45
CA SER A 62 2.75 13.59 5.35
C SER A 62 3.25 13.16 6.73
N PHE A 63 3.11 14.02 7.74
CA PHE A 63 3.52 13.69 9.09
C PHE A 63 2.63 12.61 9.72
N ILE A 64 1.30 12.70 9.57
CA ILE A 64 0.39 11.64 10.01
C ILE A 64 0.70 10.32 9.29
N LEU A 65 0.95 10.35 7.97
CA LEU A 65 1.36 9.18 7.23
C LEU A 65 2.65 8.54 7.80
N SER A 66 3.61 9.36 8.24
CA SER A 66 4.85 8.87 8.88
C SER A 66 4.60 8.16 10.21
N ILE A 67 3.60 8.62 10.98
CA ILE A 67 3.22 7.98 12.24
C ILE A 67 2.55 6.64 11.97
N ILE A 68 1.60 6.58 11.03
CA ILE A 68 0.96 5.33 10.62
C ILE A 68 2.02 4.33 10.13
N LEU A 69 2.99 4.78 9.33
CA LEU A 69 4.11 3.95 8.87
C LEU A 69 4.96 3.43 10.04
N ALA A 70 5.35 4.29 10.98
CA ALA A 70 6.23 3.94 12.09
C ALA A 70 5.55 2.99 13.09
N MET A 71 4.27 3.22 13.39
CA MET A 71 3.50 2.41 14.34
C MET A 71 3.00 1.09 13.73
N ARG A 72 2.98 0.98 12.39
CA ARG A 72 2.43 -0.12 11.58
C ARG A 72 0.90 -0.27 11.67
N MET A 73 0.34 -0.10 12.87
CA MET A 73 -1.08 -0.10 13.19
C MET A 73 -1.32 0.95 14.26
N VAL A 74 -2.16 1.93 13.97
CA VAL A 74 -2.51 2.99 14.92
C VAL A 74 -4.01 3.26 14.86
N THR A 75 -4.64 3.39 16.02
CA THR A 75 -6.10 3.64 16.06
C THR A 75 -6.40 5.09 15.73
N LYS A 76 -7.57 5.34 15.14
CA LYS A 76 -8.07 6.70 14.90
C LYS A 76 -8.11 7.51 16.20
N GLU A 77 -8.52 6.90 17.30
CA GLU A 77 -8.60 7.54 18.62
C GLU A 77 -7.21 7.99 19.08
N SER A 78 -6.20 7.14 18.90
CA SER A 78 -4.82 7.47 19.27
C SER A 78 -4.28 8.66 18.47
N LEU A 79 -4.57 8.71 17.15
CA LEU A 79 -4.21 9.85 16.32
C LEU A 79 -4.96 11.12 16.74
N SER A 80 -6.23 10.99 17.09
CA SER A 80 -7.09 12.11 17.50
C SER A 80 -6.69 12.68 18.85
N ASP A 81 -6.26 11.83 19.78
CA ASP A 81 -5.69 12.27 21.07
C ASP A 81 -4.39 13.07 20.89
N MET A 82 -3.60 12.77 19.85
CA MET A 82 -2.36 13.48 19.55
C MET A 82 -2.57 14.81 18.79
N TRP A 83 -3.61 14.92 17.96
CA TRP A 83 -3.81 16.04 17.01
C TRP A 83 -5.12 16.83 17.14
N GLY A 84 -6.09 16.32 17.89
CA GLY A 84 -7.46 16.82 17.94
C GLY A 84 -8.37 16.21 16.86
N ASP A 85 -9.58 15.82 17.26
CA ASP A 85 -10.56 15.07 16.45
C ASP A 85 -10.85 15.69 15.07
N SER A 86 -11.14 17.00 15.01
CA SER A 86 -11.72 17.61 13.81
C SER A 86 -10.76 17.68 12.62
N HIS A 87 -9.45 17.62 12.86
CA HIS A 87 -8.44 17.68 11.79
C HIS A 87 -8.01 16.29 11.33
N ILE A 88 -8.02 15.29 12.23
CA ILE A 88 -7.60 13.93 11.90
C ILE A 88 -8.57 13.26 10.92
N ASP A 89 -9.87 13.49 11.07
CA ASP A 89 -10.85 12.90 10.15
C ASP A 89 -10.67 13.34 8.70
N ALA A 90 -10.39 14.63 8.48
CA ALA A 90 -10.13 15.15 7.14
C ALA A 90 -8.83 14.57 6.55
N ILE A 91 -7.77 14.46 7.36
CA ILE A 91 -6.49 13.90 6.92
C ILE A 91 -6.64 12.42 6.57
N LEU A 92 -7.25 11.62 7.46
CA LEU A 92 -7.45 10.19 7.22
C LEU A 92 -8.31 9.96 5.97
N PHE A 93 -9.35 10.78 5.77
CA PHE A 93 -10.16 10.72 4.56
C PHE A 93 -9.32 10.96 3.29
N ARG A 94 -8.46 12.00 3.27
CA ARG A 94 -7.61 12.29 2.10
C ARG A 94 -6.57 11.19 1.85
N LEU A 95 -5.98 10.62 2.91
CA LEU A 95 -5.06 9.49 2.79
C LEU A 95 -5.75 8.23 2.25
N LEU A 96 -7.00 7.98 2.67
CA LEU A 96 -7.82 6.86 2.20
C LEU A 96 -8.23 7.03 0.73
N GLU A 97 -8.70 8.22 0.33
CA GLU A 97 -9.07 8.54 -1.06
C GLU A 97 -7.89 8.38 -2.03
N GLN A 98 -6.67 8.72 -1.58
CA GLN A 98 -5.45 8.49 -2.36
C GLN A 98 -4.96 7.03 -2.30
N GLY A 99 -5.64 6.15 -1.56
CA GLY A 99 -5.32 4.72 -1.43
C GLY A 99 -4.03 4.43 -0.66
N LEU A 100 -3.53 5.39 0.12
CA LEU A 100 -2.26 5.28 0.84
C LEU A 100 -2.39 4.49 2.14
N ILE A 101 -3.56 4.54 2.74
CA ILE A 101 -3.89 3.82 3.97
C ILE A 101 -5.13 2.95 3.76
N VAL A 102 -5.28 1.98 4.64
CA VAL A 102 -6.54 1.26 4.88
C VAL A 102 -6.93 1.46 6.34
N ILE A 103 -8.24 1.49 6.58
CA ILE A 103 -8.81 1.55 7.92
C ILE A 103 -9.64 0.28 8.11
N ASP A 104 -9.25 -0.55 9.08
CA ASP A 104 -9.96 -1.78 9.46
C ASP A 104 -10.20 -1.77 10.96
N ASP A 105 -11.46 -1.95 11.37
CA ASP A 105 -11.91 -1.87 12.78
C ASP A 105 -11.32 -0.68 13.56
N GLY A 106 -11.36 0.52 12.95
CA GLY A 106 -10.81 1.76 13.53
C GLY A 106 -9.28 1.87 13.54
N THR A 107 -8.57 0.85 13.05
CA THR A 107 -7.11 0.81 12.97
C THR A 107 -6.62 1.22 11.58
N CYS A 108 -5.77 2.24 11.54
CA CYS A 108 -5.13 2.74 10.33
C CYS A 108 -3.80 1.99 10.09
N SER A 109 -3.57 1.59 8.85
CA SER A 109 -2.29 1.03 8.39
C SER A 109 -1.99 1.42 6.95
N ILE A 110 -0.73 1.34 6.54
CA ILE A 110 -0.31 1.65 5.17
C ILE A 110 -0.80 0.55 4.23
N THR A 111 -1.42 0.94 3.12
CA THR A 111 -1.78 0.02 2.04
C THR A 111 -0.52 -0.68 1.53
N PRO A 112 -0.46 -2.03 1.47
CA PRO A 112 0.74 -2.75 1.03
C PRO A 112 1.30 -2.26 -0.31
N GLU A 113 0.41 -1.96 -1.26
CA GLU A 113 0.75 -1.44 -2.58
C GLU A 113 1.29 -0.01 -2.57
N ALA A 114 0.88 0.81 -1.57
CA ALA A 114 1.35 2.18 -1.38
C ALA A 114 2.68 2.25 -0.63
N MET A 115 3.01 1.22 0.16
CA MET A 115 4.12 1.19 1.13
C MET A 115 5.41 1.81 0.60
N ARG A 116 5.85 1.41 -0.58
CA ARG A 116 7.10 1.92 -1.16
C ARG A 116 7.01 3.39 -1.53
N ASN A 117 5.91 3.81 -2.15
CA ASN A 117 5.74 5.21 -2.55
C ASN A 117 5.59 6.11 -1.33
N SER A 118 4.92 5.64 -0.28
CA SER A 118 4.85 6.30 1.02
C SER A 118 6.24 6.50 1.62
N VAL A 119 7.07 5.45 1.66
CA VAL A 119 8.46 5.57 2.17
C VAL A 119 9.27 6.56 1.32
N GLU A 120 9.25 6.44 -0.02
CA GLU A 120 10.00 7.34 -0.90
C GLU A 120 9.58 8.82 -0.77
N LEU A 121 8.28 9.07 -0.55
CA LEU A 121 7.78 10.42 -0.26
C LEU A 121 8.34 10.93 1.07
N LEU A 122 8.22 10.12 2.13
CA LEU A 122 8.60 10.52 3.48
C LEU A 122 10.11 10.69 3.63
N GLU A 123 10.93 9.90 2.93
CA GLU A 123 12.38 10.09 2.83
C GLU A 123 12.73 11.45 2.21
N LYS A 124 12.07 11.82 1.10
CA LYS A 124 12.25 13.13 0.45
C LYS A 124 11.91 14.29 1.38
N LEU A 125 10.91 14.10 2.24
CA LEU A 125 10.48 15.07 3.25
C LEU A 125 11.28 14.99 4.56
N ARG A 126 12.24 14.06 4.69
CA ARG A 126 13.04 13.80 5.90
C ARG A 126 12.19 13.45 7.13
N LEU A 127 11.06 12.80 6.90
CA LEU A 127 10.18 12.28 7.95
C LEU A 127 10.53 10.83 8.35
N VAL A 128 11.31 10.13 7.51
CA VAL A 128 11.91 8.81 7.78
C VAL A 128 13.33 8.75 7.22
N TRP A 129 14.13 7.77 7.65
CA TRP A 129 15.55 7.59 7.34
C TRP A 129 15.84 6.35 6.50
#